data_AF-Q7P6W9-F1
#
_entry.id   AF-Q7P6W9-F1
#
_cell.length_a   1.000
_cell.length_b   1.000
_cell.length_c   1.000
_cell.angle_alpha   90.00
_cell.angle_beta   90.00
_cell.angle_gamma   90.00
#
_symmetry.space_group_name_H-M   'P 1'
#
loop_
_entity.id
_entity.type
_entity.pdbx_description
1 polymer ?
#
loop_
_entity_poly.entity_id
_entity_poly.type
_entity_poly.pdbx_seq_one_letter_code
_entity_poly.pdbx_strand_id
1 'polypeptide(L)' 'MEERVMKKIILILLFLLINIGVFSVHSKKNLVRVDIIGKSGVKSYFINFSNEQNLDSFKIYDTSD' A
#
# COMPACT_ATOMS: atom_id res chain seq x y z
N MET A 1 19.49 -31.17 -12.95
CA MET A 1 18.76 -30.96 -11.68
C MET A 1 17.46 -31.74 -11.77
N GLU A 2 17.15 -32.61 -10.80
CA GLU A 2 15.95 -33.47 -10.89
C GLU A 2 14.65 -32.65 -11.02
N GLU A 3 13.70 -33.11 -11.83
CA GLU A 3 12.42 -32.43 -12.09
C GLU A 3 11.64 -32.10 -10.81
N ARG A 4 11.68 -33.00 -9.81
CA ARG A 4 11.07 -32.77 -8.48
C ARG A 4 11.68 -31.58 -7.75
N VAL A 5 12.98 -31.34 -7.90
CA VAL A 5 13.69 -30.21 -7.27
C VAL A 5 13.28 -28.90 -7.95
N MET A 6 13.20 -28.88 -9.29
CA MET A 6 12.69 -27.74 -10.05
C MET A 6 11.27 -27.33 -9.62
N LYS A 7 10.35 -28.30 -9.51
CA LYS A 7 8.97 -28.05 -9.07
C LYS A 7 8.90 -27.43 -7.68
N LYS A 8 9.72 -27.90 -6.73
CA LYS A 8 9.80 -27.31 -5.39
C LYS A 8 10.32 -25.88 -5.40
N ILE A 9 11.37 -25.60 -6.19
CA ILE A 9 11.94 -24.25 -6.32
C ILE A 9 10.90 -23.28 -6.89
N ILE A 10 10.18 -23.68 -7.95
CA ILE A 10 9.12 -22.87 -8.55
C ILE A 10 8.01 -22.57 -7.54
N LEU A 11 7.61 -23.56 -6.72
CA LEU A 11 6.61 -23.36 -5.67
C LEU A 11 7.07 -22.34 -4.62
N ILE A 12 8.34 -22.42 -4.19
CA ILE A 12 8.92 -21.50 -3.21
C ILE A 12 8.98 -20.09 -3.79
N LEU A 13 9.39 -19.94 -5.05
CA LEU A 13 9.41 -18.64 -5.74
C LEU A 13 8.02 -18.04 -5.87
N LEU A 14 7.02 -18.86 -6.23
CA LEU A 14 5.63 -18.43 -6.31
C LEU A 14 5.12 -17.96 -4.93
N PHE A 15 5.42 -18.72 -3.87
CA PHE A 15 5.09 -18.33 -2.51
C PHE A 15 5.72 -17.00 -2.12
N LEU A 16 7.02 -16.79 -2.41
CA LEU A 16 7.70 -15.53 -2.13
C LEU A 16 7.07 -14.34 -2.87
N LEU A 17 6.74 -14.51 -4.15
CA LEU A 17 6.07 -13.46 -4.95
C LEU A 17 4.71 -13.07 -4.35
N ILE A 18 3.91 -14.05 -3.94
CA ILE A 18 2.62 -13.80 -3.29
C ILE A 18 2.82 -13.04 -1.97
N ASN A 19 3.80 -13.44 -1.15
CA ASN A 19 4.10 -12.76 0.11
C ASN A 19 4.51 -11.31 -0.10
N ILE A 20 5.37 -11.02 -1.08
CA ILE A 20 5.77 -9.64 -1.40
C ILE A 20 4.56 -8.77 -1.77
N GLY A 21 3.66 -9.30 -2.61
CA GLY A 21 2.43 -8.59 -2.99
C GLY A 21 1.53 -8.28 -1.80
N VAL A 22 1.25 -9.30 -0.97
CA VAL A 22 0.39 -9.16 0.22
C VAL A 22 0.99 -8.20 1.24
N PHE A 23 2.29 -8.30 1.53
CA PHE A 23 2.97 -7.39 2.46
C PHE A 23 3.00 -5.94 1.96
N SER A 24 3.19 -5.74 0.66
CA SER A 24 3.17 -4.40 0.05
C SER A 24 1.81 -3.71 0.20
N VAL A 25 0.72 -4.46 0.00
CA VAL A 25 -0.65 -3.94 0.22
C VAL A 25 -0.91 -3.67 1.70
N HIS A 26 -0.44 -4.56 2.59
CA HIS A 26 -0.64 -4.40 4.03
C HIS A 26 0.12 -3.20 4.61
N SER A 27 1.29 -2.86 4.05
CA SER A 27 2.14 -1.75 4.50
C SER A 27 1.57 -0.36 4.19
N LYS A 28 0.57 -0.25 3.30
CA LYS A 28 0.00 1.03 2.84
C LYS A 28 -1.29 1.45 3.54
N LYS A 29 -1.55 1.01 4.76
CA LYS A 29 -2.79 1.38 5.46
C LYS A 29 -2.78 2.80 6.05
N ASN A 30 -1.62 3.47 6.07
CA ASN A 30 -1.49 4.83 6.64
C ASN A 30 -1.85 5.93 5.64
N LEU A 31 -2.10 5.59 4.36
CA LEU A 31 -2.39 6.55 3.32
C LEU A 31 -3.89 6.59 3.04
N VAL A 32 -4.52 7.74 3.30
CA VAL A 32 -5.95 7.96 3.11
C VAL A 32 -6.16 9.07 2.10
N ARG A 33 -7.07 8.87 1.14
CA ARG A 33 -7.55 9.94 0.27
C ARG A 33 -8.74 10.63 0.92
N VAL A 34 -8.71 11.95 0.98
CA VAL A 34 -9.82 12.78 1.48
C VAL A 34 -10.25 13.72 0.36
N ASP A 35 -11.53 13.63 0.01
CA ASP A 35 -12.16 14.53 -0.96
C ASP A 35 -13.02 15.55 -0.21
N ILE A 36 -12.67 16.83 -0.31
CA ILE A 36 -13.37 17.94 0.32
C ILE A 36 -14.23 18.63 -0.75
N ILE A 37 -15.54 18.62 -0.55
CA ILE A 37 -16.51 19.25 -1.44
C ILE A 37 -16.90 20.62 -0.86
N GLY A 38 -16.49 21.70 -1.52
CA GLY A 38 -16.81 23.08 -1.13
C GLY A 38 -17.57 23.83 -2.22
N LYS A 39 -17.99 25.07 -1.90
CA LYS A 39 -18.66 25.96 -2.87
C LYS A 39 -17.82 26.26 -4.13
N SER A 40 -16.50 26.14 -4.06
CA SER A 40 -15.58 26.38 -5.18
C SER A 40 -15.16 25.11 -5.94
N GLY A 41 -15.81 23.97 -5.69
CA GLY A 41 -15.49 22.68 -6.34
C GLY A 41 -14.99 21.60 -5.37
N VAL A 42 -14.48 20.51 -5.95
CA VAL A 42 -13.91 19.37 -5.21
C VAL A 42 -12.39 19.54 -5.15
N LYS A 43 -11.82 19.43 -3.95
CA LYS A 43 -10.37 19.28 -3.76
C LYS A 43 -10.07 17.93 -3.14
N SER A 44 -9.10 17.23 -3.70
CA SER A 44 -8.64 15.94 -3.22
C SER A 44 -7.28 16.10 -2.55
N TYR A 45 -7.07 15.40 -1.44
CA TYR A 45 -5.80 15.35 -0.72
C TYR A 45 -5.45 13.92 -0.37
N PHE A 46 -4.17 13.58 -0.40
CA PHE A 46 -3.66 12.38 0.25
C PHE A 46 -3.10 12.73 1.61
N ILE A 47 -3.56 12.05 2.65
CA ILE A 47 -3.08 12.20 4.02
C ILE A 47 -2.31 10.92 4.38
N ASN A 48 -1.02 11.06 4.68
CA ASN A 48 -0.18 9.98 5.16
C ASN A 48 0.01 10.12 6.67
N PHE A 49 -0.55 9.19 7.44
CA PHE A 49 -0.43 9.13 8.89
C PHE A 49 0.89 8.49 9.32
N SER A 50 1.40 8.89 10.47
CA SER A 50 2.60 8.29 11.08
C SER A 50 2.44 6.78 11.34
N ASN A 51 1.24 6.37 11.78
CA ASN A 51 0.94 4.99 12.17
C ASN A 51 -0.55 4.65 11.94
N GLU A 52 -0.87 3.40 11.58
CA GLU A 52 -2.23 2.84 11.47
C GLU A 52 -3.01 2.87 12.79
N GLN A 53 -2.31 2.76 13.91
CA GLN A 53 -2.91 2.58 15.24
C GLN A 53 -2.93 3.87 16.07
N ASN A 54 -2.17 4.89 15.66
CA ASN A 54 -2.09 6.16 16.35
C ASN A 54 -1.94 7.29 15.32
N LEU A 55 -3.01 8.08 15.17
CA LEU A 55 -3.16 9.11 14.14
C LEU A 55 -2.67 10.48 14.62
N ASP A 56 -1.71 10.51 15.56
CA ASP A 56 -1.24 11.71 16.25
C ASP A 56 -0.49 12.70 15.35
N SER A 57 0.04 12.23 14.21
CA SER A 57 0.82 13.02 13.28
C SER A 57 0.59 12.57 11.84
N PHE A 58 0.55 13.53 10.92
CA PHE A 58 0.27 13.28 9.51
C PHE A 58 0.95 14.28 8.57
N LYS A 59 1.11 13.87 7.30
CA LYS A 59 1.55 14.72 6.19
C LYS A 59 0.46 14.80 5.14
N ILE A 60 0.22 15.99 4.60
CA ILE A 60 -0.74 16.22 3.52
C ILE A 60 0.02 16.37 2.21
N TYR A 61 -0.45 15.68 1.17
CA TYR A 61 -0.01 15.84 -0.21
C TYR A 61 -1.21 16.30 -1.02
N ASP A 62 -1.04 17.35 -1.82
CA ASP A 62 -2.07 17.72 -2.80
C ASP A 62 -2.07 16.67 -3.92
N THR A 63 -3.24 16.40 -4.52
CA THR A 63 -3.33 15.48 -5.68
C THR A 63 -2.74 16.11 -6.95
N SER A 64 -2.36 17.39 -6.86
CA SER A 64 -1.78 18.20 -7.93
C SER A 64 -0.26 18.03 -8.08
N ASP A 65 0.41 17.42 -7.10
CA ASP A 65 1.86 17.07 -7.11
C ASP A 65 2.08 15.64 -7.63
#